data_AF-A0A0K8R9K6-F1
#
_entry.id   AF-A0A0K8R9K6-F1
#
_cell.length_a   1.000
_cell.length_b   1.000
_cell.length_c   1.000
_cell.angle_alpha   90.00
_cell.angle_beta   90.00
_cell.angle_gamma   90.00
#
_symmetry.space_group_name_H-M   'P 1'
#
loop_
_entity.id
_entity.type
_entity.pdbx_description
1 polymer ?
#
loop_
_entity_poly.entity_id
_entity_poly.type
_entity_poly.pdbx_seq_one_letter_code
_entity_poly.pdbx_strand_id
1 'polypeptide(L)'
;MKYILLVILAATQSKTSIGGEQDPRCKSVPETTLPPCDRNRALTRYYFDFGQNKCKKYIIRNCNESGDPFFPNMGDCIANCKPHQTRGKCWNQLNNGYGSKNLTRWYYNYGENHCYFFVYKGQGGNRNNFNYREECMEECRYPTQYFVDNKSAILKLIETYKANKEQRKKRKSETQLLEAKV
;
A
#
# COMPACT_ATOMS: atom_id res chain seq x y z
N MET A 1 0.39 33.84 -61.21
CA MET A 1 -0.51 33.47 -60.08
C MET A 1 0.30 32.61 -59.13
N LYS A 2 1.03 33.20 -58.19
CA LYS A 2 0.65 33.49 -56.80
C LYS A 2 0.64 32.23 -55.90
N TYR A 3 1.74 32.15 -55.13
CA TYR A 3 1.94 31.56 -53.78
C TYR A 3 2.00 30.02 -53.66
N ILE A 4 3.14 29.41 -53.31
CA ILE A 4 3.93 29.47 -52.04
C ILE A 4 3.24 28.68 -50.93
N LEU A 5 3.96 27.64 -50.46
CA LEU A 5 3.97 26.99 -49.14
C LEU A 5 2.65 26.92 -48.35
N LEU A 6 2.26 25.71 -47.94
CA LEU A 6 2.20 25.37 -46.52
C LEU A 6 2.27 23.84 -46.34
N VAL A 7 3.40 23.40 -45.80
CA VAL A 7 3.58 22.11 -45.14
C VAL A 7 2.68 22.13 -43.90
N ILE A 8 1.72 21.21 -43.79
CA ILE A 8 1.13 20.86 -42.50
C ILE A 8 1.34 19.36 -42.31
N LEU A 9 2.43 19.05 -41.60
CA LEU A 9 2.55 17.84 -40.81
C LEU A 9 1.35 17.78 -39.86
N ALA A 10 0.31 17.03 -40.21
CA ALA A 10 -0.62 16.55 -39.21
C ALA A 10 0.06 15.39 -38.47
N ALA A 11 1.02 15.73 -37.60
CA ALA A 11 1.40 14.87 -36.50
C ALA A 11 0.13 14.68 -35.67
N THR A 12 -0.54 13.53 -35.84
CA THR A 12 -1.60 13.13 -34.92
C THR A 12 -0.92 12.97 -33.56
N GLN A 13 -1.22 13.93 -32.70
CA GLN A 13 -0.62 14.15 -31.41
C GLN A 13 -0.58 12.83 -30.63
N SER A 14 0.63 12.42 -30.24
CA SER A 14 0.80 11.56 -29.07
C SER A 14 0.02 12.21 -27.94
N LYS A 15 -1.07 11.56 -27.51
CA LYS A 15 -1.80 11.93 -26.30
C LYS A 15 -0.83 11.84 -25.13
N THR A 16 -0.18 12.95 -24.81
CA THR A 16 0.43 13.19 -23.52
C THR A 16 -0.70 13.16 -22.50
N SER A 17 -0.68 12.14 -21.65
CA SER A 17 -1.61 11.94 -20.54
C SER A 17 -1.56 13.14 -19.59
N ILE A 18 -2.51 14.07 -19.74
CA ILE A 18 -2.82 15.09 -18.76
C ILE A 18 -4.29 14.91 -18.40
N GLY A 19 -4.55 14.41 -17.19
CA GLY A 19 -5.88 14.34 -16.60
C GLY A 19 -6.66 13.04 -16.84
N GLY A 20 -6.11 11.89 -16.42
CA GLY A 20 -6.96 10.72 -16.18
C GLY A 20 -7.91 11.02 -15.03
N GLU A 21 -9.21 10.82 -15.22
CA GLU A 21 -10.22 11.00 -14.18
C GLU A 21 -9.85 10.14 -12.95
N GLN A 22 -9.66 10.77 -11.80
CA GLN A 22 -9.25 10.10 -10.58
C GLN A 22 -10.33 9.11 -10.14
N ASP A 23 -9.93 7.88 -9.77
CA ASP A 23 -10.85 6.82 -9.35
C ASP A 23 -11.86 7.35 -8.31
N PRO A 24 -13.18 7.23 -8.54
CA PRO A 24 -14.19 7.82 -7.68
C PRO A 24 -14.11 7.31 -6.23
N ARG A 25 -13.56 6.10 -6.01
CA ARG A 25 -13.37 5.53 -4.67
C ARG A 25 -12.37 6.31 -3.81
N CYS A 26 -11.51 7.14 -4.43
CA CYS A 26 -10.64 8.06 -3.69
C CYS A 26 -11.43 9.12 -2.92
N LYS A 27 -12.72 9.35 -3.24
CA LYS A 27 -13.59 10.32 -2.56
C LYS A 27 -14.49 9.69 -1.48
N SER A 28 -14.45 8.38 -1.30
CA SER A 28 -15.40 7.65 -0.44
C SER A 28 -15.08 7.76 1.05
N VAL A 29 -16.10 8.03 1.86
CA VAL A 29 -15.98 8.22 3.32
C VAL A 29 -16.80 7.16 4.09
N PRO A 30 -16.21 6.47 5.09
CA PRO A 30 -16.89 5.37 5.81
C PRO A 30 -18.03 5.73 6.77
N GLU A 31 -18.11 6.97 7.27
CA GLU A 31 -18.95 7.30 8.44
C GLU A 31 -20.46 7.46 8.14
N THR A 32 -20.91 7.41 6.88
CA THR A 32 -22.31 7.75 6.52
C THR A 32 -23.00 6.81 5.53
N THR A 33 -22.35 5.73 5.08
CA THR A 33 -22.72 5.11 3.80
C THR A 33 -23.42 3.74 3.85
N LEU A 34 -23.55 3.07 5.00
CA LEU A 34 -24.00 1.67 5.02
C LEU A 34 -25.17 1.41 6.00
N PRO A 35 -26.36 0.99 5.51
CA PRO A 35 -27.50 0.63 6.36
C PRO A 35 -27.21 -0.61 7.23
N PRO A 36 -27.95 -0.81 8.34
CA PRO A 36 -27.81 -2.01 9.19
C PRO A 36 -28.14 -3.30 8.43
N CYS A 37 -27.55 -4.43 8.82
CA CYS A 37 -27.79 -5.74 8.21
C CYS A 37 -28.28 -6.80 9.19
N ASP A 38 -29.00 -7.78 8.65
CA ASP A 38 -29.42 -8.99 9.36
C ASP A 38 -28.26 -9.90 9.77
N ARG A 39 -27.10 -9.81 9.09
CA ARG A 39 -25.89 -10.56 9.45
C ARG A 39 -24.68 -9.65 9.46
N ASN A 40 -23.96 -9.66 10.59
CA ASN A 40 -22.67 -8.99 10.71
C ASN A 40 -21.67 -9.64 9.75
N ARG A 41 -21.10 -8.85 8.83
CA ARG A 41 -20.01 -9.27 7.95
C ARG A 41 -18.77 -8.49 8.40
N ALA A 42 -17.65 -9.16 8.65
CA ALA A 42 -16.39 -8.47 8.94
C ALA A 42 -15.55 -8.39 7.65
N LEU A 43 -15.85 -7.43 6.79
CA LEU A 43 -15.22 -7.29 5.48
C LEU A 43 -14.16 -6.19 5.50
N THR A 44 -12.92 -6.55 5.17
CA THR A 44 -11.82 -5.59 5.09
C THR A 44 -11.88 -4.81 3.78
N ARG A 45 -11.85 -3.49 3.88
CA ARG A 45 -11.81 -2.55 2.76
C ARG A 45 -10.86 -1.41 3.03
N TYR A 46 -10.62 -0.58 2.01
CA TYR A 46 -9.65 0.50 2.09
C TYR A 46 -10.21 1.78 1.46
N TYR A 47 -9.96 2.92 2.09
CA TYR A 47 -10.44 4.22 1.62
C TYR A 47 -9.33 5.25 1.74
N PHE A 48 -9.41 6.32 0.95
CA PHE A 48 -8.48 7.44 1.09
C PHE A 48 -9.03 8.44 2.11
N ASP A 49 -8.29 8.63 3.20
CA ASP A 49 -8.62 9.60 4.23
C ASP A 49 -7.96 10.93 3.89
N PHE A 50 -8.75 11.92 3.49
CA PHE A 50 -8.26 13.26 3.13
C PHE A 50 -7.64 14.00 4.32
N GLY A 51 -8.22 13.87 5.51
CA GLY A 51 -7.73 14.54 6.72
C GLY A 51 -6.34 14.04 7.12
N GLN A 52 -6.08 12.75 6.94
CA GLN A 52 -4.78 12.13 7.20
C GLN A 52 -3.89 12.02 5.95
N ASN A 53 -4.40 12.42 4.77
CA ASN A 53 -3.76 12.33 3.46
C ASN A 53 -3.15 10.94 3.19
N LYS A 54 -3.90 9.88 3.53
CA LYS A 54 -3.43 8.50 3.44
C LYS A 54 -4.59 7.50 3.25
N CYS A 55 -4.34 6.45 2.50
CA CYS A 55 -5.17 5.25 2.45
C CYS A 55 -5.18 4.52 3.80
N LYS A 56 -6.37 4.16 4.27
CA LYS A 56 -6.60 3.47 5.54
C LYS A 56 -7.48 2.25 5.35
N LYS A 57 -7.27 1.24 6.21
CA LYS A 57 -8.16 0.08 6.35
C LYS A 57 -9.45 0.50 7.04
N TYR A 58 -10.56 -0.04 6.57
CA TYR A 58 -11.88 0.04 7.16
C TYR A 58 -12.45 -1.37 7.27
N ILE A 59 -13.07 -1.69 8.40
CA ILE A 59 -13.79 -2.96 8.57
C ILE A 59 -15.26 -2.61 8.42
N ILE A 60 -15.81 -2.95 7.27
CA ILE A 60 -17.24 -2.92 7.06
C ILE A 60 -17.86 -3.93 8.02
N ARG A 61 -18.86 -3.49 8.79
CA ARG A 61 -19.72 -4.32 9.67
C ARG A 61 -21.20 -4.33 9.23
N ASN A 62 -21.57 -3.37 8.39
CA ASN A 62 -22.87 -3.17 7.76
C ASN A 62 -22.80 -3.60 6.28
N CYS A 63 -23.85 -3.51 5.46
CA CYS A 63 -23.81 -4.03 4.08
C CYS A 63 -24.31 -3.02 3.08
N ASN A 64 -23.70 -3.07 1.90
CA ASN A 64 -24.29 -2.66 0.63
C ASN A 64 -24.21 -3.89 -0.28
N GLU A 65 -25.33 -4.36 -0.81
CA GLU A 65 -25.36 -5.59 -1.63
C GLU A 65 -24.78 -5.37 -3.04
N SER A 66 -24.70 -4.11 -3.49
CA SER A 66 -24.37 -3.73 -4.87
C SER A 66 -22.91 -3.32 -5.11
N GLY A 67 -22.01 -3.55 -4.14
CA GLY A 67 -20.63 -3.11 -4.19
C GLY A 67 -20.38 -1.92 -3.28
N ASP A 68 -19.42 -2.07 -2.36
CA ASP A 68 -19.04 -1.00 -1.45
C ASP A 68 -18.15 0.05 -2.15
N PRO A 69 -18.24 1.35 -1.79
CA PRO A 69 -17.54 2.42 -2.49
C PRO A 69 -16.04 2.46 -2.14
N PHE A 70 -15.46 1.37 -1.65
CA PHE A 70 -14.10 1.30 -1.14
C PHE A 70 -13.23 0.38 -1.99
N PHE A 71 -11.92 0.52 -1.83
CA PHE A 71 -10.96 -0.36 -2.48
C PHE A 71 -10.93 -1.72 -1.78
N PRO A 72 -10.83 -2.82 -2.55
CA PRO A 72 -10.75 -4.16 -1.98
C PRO A 72 -9.39 -4.46 -1.34
N ASN A 73 -8.32 -3.79 -1.80
CA ASN A 73 -6.98 -3.94 -1.25
C ASN A 73 -6.27 -2.58 -1.07
N MET A 74 -5.29 -2.53 -0.18
CA MET A 74 -4.53 -1.32 0.13
C MET A 74 -3.71 -0.84 -1.09
N GLY A 75 -3.23 -1.79 -1.89
CA GLY A 75 -2.46 -1.51 -3.11
C GLY A 75 -3.22 -0.67 -4.12
N ASP A 76 -4.49 -1.00 -4.38
CA ASP A 76 -5.37 -0.26 -5.28
C ASP A 76 -5.57 1.17 -4.79
N CYS A 77 -5.87 1.35 -3.49
CA CYS A 77 -6.04 2.69 -2.93
C CYS A 77 -4.76 3.53 -3.10
N ILE A 78 -3.59 2.95 -2.80
CA ILE A 78 -2.31 3.66 -2.93
C ILE A 78 -2.02 3.99 -4.38
N ALA A 79 -2.20 3.05 -5.30
CA ALA A 79 -1.97 3.26 -6.72
C ALA A 79 -2.83 4.40 -7.29
N ASN A 80 -4.10 4.49 -6.87
CA ASN A 80 -5.05 5.45 -7.42
C ASN A 80 -5.09 6.80 -6.67
N CYS A 81 -4.86 6.80 -5.35
CA CYS A 81 -5.09 7.99 -4.52
C CYS A 81 -3.83 8.55 -3.88
N LYS A 82 -2.82 7.72 -3.56
CA LYS A 82 -1.60 8.16 -2.88
C LYS A 82 -0.35 7.33 -3.22
N PRO A 83 0.20 7.40 -4.44
CA PRO A 83 1.32 6.57 -4.92
C PRO A 83 2.53 6.46 -3.99
N HIS A 84 2.84 7.53 -3.25
CA HIS A 84 4.00 7.61 -2.35
C HIS A 84 3.71 7.25 -0.89
N GLN A 85 2.55 6.65 -0.60
CA GLN A 85 2.24 6.20 0.75
C GLN A 85 3.17 5.08 1.21
N THR A 86 3.73 5.24 2.41
CA THR A 86 4.62 4.22 2.99
C THR A 86 3.86 3.02 3.53
N ARG A 87 4.44 1.82 3.35
CA ARG A 87 3.90 0.55 3.84
C ARG A 87 4.92 -0.20 4.70
N GLY A 88 5.35 0.48 5.76
CA GLY A 88 6.49 0.04 6.58
C GLY A 88 6.43 -1.40 7.10
N LYS A 89 5.24 -1.98 7.34
CA LYS A 89 5.14 -3.40 7.72
C LYS A 89 5.53 -4.32 6.57
N CYS A 90 5.01 -4.07 5.37
CA CYS A 90 5.21 -4.86 4.15
C CYS A 90 6.66 -4.81 3.64
N TRP A 91 7.44 -3.83 4.09
CA TRP A 91 8.82 -3.62 3.61
C TRP A 91 9.90 -4.16 4.54
N ASN A 92 9.50 -4.79 5.66
CA ASN A 92 10.46 -5.54 6.48
C ASN A 92 10.78 -6.87 5.80
N GLN A 93 12.00 -7.38 6.02
CA GLN A 93 12.32 -8.75 5.63
C GLN A 93 11.48 -9.74 6.45
N LEU A 94 11.37 -10.99 5.97
CA LEU A 94 10.85 -12.06 6.80
C LEU A 94 11.67 -12.16 8.09
N ASN A 95 11.03 -12.53 9.19
CA ASN A 95 11.73 -12.75 10.45
C ASN A 95 11.07 -13.92 11.17
N ASN A 96 11.82 -15.02 11.24
CA ASN A 96 11.38 -16.26 11.87
C ASN A 96 11.09 -16.08 13.37
N GLY A 97 11.55 -14.98 13.99
CA GLY A 97 11.44 -14.79 15.42
C GLY A 97 12.28 -15.82 16.18
N TYR A 98 11.88 -16.09 17.42
CA TYR A 98 12.48 -17.09 18.28
C TYR A 98 11.39 -17.88 19.02
N GLY A 99 11.81 -18.92 19.74
CA GLY A 99 10.92 -19.87 20.42
C GLY A 99 10.94 -21.26 19.78
N SER A 100 10.05 -22.13 20.23
CA SER A 100 10.00 -23.56 19.88
C SER A 100 8.82 -23.93 18.97
N LYS A 101 7.95 -22.98 18.61
CA LYS A 101 6.81 -23.27 17.73
C LYS A 101 7.26 -23.38 16.27
N ASN A 102 6.48 -24.07 15.44
CA ASN A 102 6.64 -24.06 13.99
C ASN A 102 5.31 -23.62 13.37
N LEU A 103 5.09 -22.30 13.30
CA LEU A 103 3.86 -21.72 12.79
C LEU A 103 4.05 -21.28 11.34
N THR A 104 3.28 -21.85 10.41
CA THR A 104 3.23 -21.38 9.03
C THR A 104 2.60 -19.99 9.00
N ARG A 105 3.33 -19.03 8.45
CA ARG A 105 2.91 -17.63 8.30
C ARG A 105 3.25 -17.14 6.91
N TRP A 106 2.64 -16.02 6.51
CA TRP A 106 2.90 -15.38 5.22
C TRP A 106 3.67 -14.09 5.41
N TYR A 107 4.62 -13.82 4.52
CA TYR A 107 5.30 -12.53 4.43
C TYR A 107 5.22 -12.03 2.99
N TYR A 108 5.22 -10.71 2.83
CA TYR A 108 5.25 -10.07 1.54
C TYR A 108 6.70 -9.83 1.08
N ASN A 109 7.04 -10.36 -0.09
CA ASN A 109 8.26 -10.01 -0.80
C ASN A 109 7.98 -8.80 -1.71
N TYR A 110 8.50 -7.64 -1.30
CA TYR A 110 8.29 -6.39 -2.04
C TYR A 110 9.05 -6.31 -3.37
N GLY A 111 10.08 -7.13 -3.59
CA GLY A 111 10.82 -7.19 -4.87
C GLY A 111 10.04 -7.92 -5.97
N GLU A 112 9.16 -8.82 -5.57
CA GLU A 112 8.39 -9.70 -6.45
C GLU A 112 6.88 -9.38 -6.44
N ASN A 113 6.45 -8.46 -5.57
CA ASN A 113 5.04 -8.12 -5.40
C ASN A 113 4.15 -9.34 -5.08
N HIS A 114 4.68 -10.26 -4.26
CA HIS A 114 4.03 -11.52 -3.93
C HIS A 114 4.18 -11.89 -2.45
N CYS A 115 3.26 -12.72 -1.95
CA CYS A 115 3.30 -13.26 -0.59
C CYS A 115 3.75 -14.73 -0.60
N TYR A 116 4.73 -15.05 0.23
CA TYR A 116 5.27 -16.39 0.41
C TYR A 116 5.11 -16.84 1.86
N PHE A 117 5.04 -18.15 2.08
CA PHE A 117 5.01 -18.68 3.44
C PHE A 117 6.42 -18.76 4.04
N PHE A 118 6.50 -18.74 5.36
CA PHE A 118 7.70 -18.99 6.15
C PHE A 118 7.34 -19.60 7.50
N VAL A 119 8.32 -20.15 8.22
CA VAL A 119 8.12 -20.74 9.55
C VAL A 119 8.44 -19.70 10.62
N TYR A 120 7.41 -19.25 11.34
CA TYR A 120 7.54 -18.39 12.51
C TYR A 120 7.64 -19.21 13.80
N LYS A 121 8.62 -18.87 14.64
CA LYS A 121 8.97 -19.57 15.87
C LYS A 121 8.09 -19.23 17.08
N GLY A 122 7.17 -18.29 16.90
CA GLY A 122 6.09 -17.99 17.86
C GLY A 122 6.33 -16.76 18.73
N GLN A 123 7.55 -16.24 18.82
CA GLN A 123 7.89 -15.03 19.59
C GLN A 123 8.79 -14.08 18.80
N GLY A 124 8.75 -12.79 19.14
CA GLY A 124 9.51 -11.75 18.45
C GLY A 124 9.06 -11.57 17.00
N GLY A 125 10.00 -11.38 16.08
CA GLY A 125 9.70 -11.17 14.66
C GLY A 125 9.36 -9.72 14.32
N ASN A 126 8.67 -9.53 13.20
CA ASN A 126 8.16 -8.22 12.78
C ASN A 126 6.76 -8.33 12.17
N ARG A 127 6.19 -7.19 11.75
CA ARG A 127 4.80 -7.09 11.26
C ARG A 127 4.61 -7.57 9.81
N ASN A 128 5.66 -7.96 9.08
CA ASN A 128 5.54 -8.68 7.81
C ASN A 128 5.29 -10.18 8.08
N ASN A 129 4.18 -10.47 8.75
CA ASN A 129 3.83 -11.77 9.29
C ASN A 129 2.30 -11.85 9.37
N PHE A 130 1.69 -12.57 8.44
CA PHE A 130 0.25 -12.71 8.28
C PHE A 130 -0.16 -14.17 8.52
N ASN A 131 -1.38 -14.38 8.99
CA ASN A 131 -1.89 -15.73 9.21
C ASN A 131 -2.32 -16.38 7.89
N TYR A 132 -2.87 -15.58 6.97
CA TYR A 132 -3.41 -16.04 5.70
C TYR A 132 -2.73 -15.33 4.52
N ARG A 133 -2.67 -16.02 3.39
CA ARG A 133 -2.09 -15.47 2.16
C ARG A 133 -2.90 -14.28 1.67
N GLU A 134 -4.22 -14.38 1.75
CA GLU A 134 -5.17 -13.40 1.26
C GLU A 134 -5.01 -12.08 2.03
N GLU A 135 -4.89 -12.15 3.36
CA GLU A 135 -4.60 -10.99 4.21
C GLU A 135 -3.30 -10.28 3.79
N CYS A 136 -2.23 -11.05 3.55
CA CYS A 136 -0.96 -10.51 3.07
C CYS A 136 -1.11 -9.81 1.71
N MET A 137 -1.85 -10.43 0.78
CA MET A 137 -2.06 -9.89 -0.57
C MET A 137 -2.93 -8.63 -0.53
N GLU A 138 -4.02 -8.62 0.26
CA GLU A 138 -4.90 -7.46 0.44
C GLU A 138 -4.16 -6.26 1.05
N GLU A 139 -3.25 -6.51 1.99
CA GLU A 139 -2.56 -5.42 2.69
C GLU A 139 -1.29 -4.92 2.00
N CYS A 140 -0.57 -5.80 1.30
CA CYS A 140 0.79 -5.50 0.84
C CYS A 140 1.01 -5.58 -0.67
N ARG A 141 0.18 -6.27 -1.45
CA ARG A 141 0.36 -6.32 -2.90
C ARG A 141 -0.05 -5.00 -3.55
N TYR A 142 0.66 -4.58 -4.59
CA TYR A 142 0.23 -3.55 -5.55
C TYR A 142 -0.49 -4.20 -6.73
N PRO A 143 -1.36 -3.48 -7.46
CA PRO A 143 -1.89 -3.96 -8.74
C PRO A 143 -0.75 -4.38 -9.66
N THR A 144 -0.86 -5.53 -10.36
CA THR A 144 0.28 -6.10 -11.12
C THR A 144 0.85 -5.08 -12.09
N GLN A 145 0.01 -4.47 -12.93
CA GLN A 145 0.45 -3.54 -13.95
C GLN A 145 1.12 -2.31 -13.33
N TYR A 146 0.47 -1.72 -12.32
CA TYR A 146 1.05 -0.60 -11.56
C TYR A 146 2.43 -0.93 -10.99
N PHE A 147 2.61 -2.11 -10.41
CA PHE A 147 3.90 -2.54 -9.87
C PHE A 147 4.97 -2.66 -10.95
N VAL A 148 4.63 -3.28 -12.09
CA VAL A 148 5.56 -3.45 -13.21
C VAL A 148 6.02 -2.09 -13.72
N ASP A 149 5.07 -1.18 -13.98
CA ASP A 149 5.34 0.13 -14.56
C ASP A 149 6.10 1.05 -13.58
N ASN A 150 5.87 0.90 -12.28
CA ASN A 150 6.42 1.80 -11.25
C ASN A 150 7.49 1.13 -10.37
N LYS A 151 8.02 -0.04 -10.77
CA LYS A 151 8.91 -0.86 -9.93
C LYS A 151 10.10 -0.07 -9.37
N SER A 152 10.77 0.71 -10.22
CA SER A 152 11.93 1.51 -9.81
C SER A 152 11.57 2.57 -8.76
N ALA A 153 10.46 3.31 -8.97
CA ALA A 153 10.00 4.33 -8.04
C ALA A 153 9.57 3.72 -6.68
N ILE A 154 8.92 2.55 -6.71
CA ILE A 154 8.53 1.81 -5.51
C ILE A 154 9.77 1.36 -4.73
N LEU A 155 10.78 0.79 -5.40
CA LEU A 155 12.02 0.35 -4.74
C LEU A 155 12.78 1.53 -4.13
N LYS A 156 12.88 2.66 -4.84
CA LYS A 156 13.49 3.89 -4.31
C LYS A 156 12.75 4.42 -3.07
N LEU A 157 11.42 4.37 -3.06
CA LEU A 157 10.62 4.74 -1.89
C LEU A 157 10.91 3.81 -0.69
N ILE A 158 11.04 2.51 -0.93
CA ILE A 158 11.37 1.52 0.10
C ILE A 158 12.77 1.77 0.69
N GLU A 159 13.76 2.01 -0.16
CA GLU A 159 15.13 2.35 0.25
C GLU A 159 15.16 3.60 1.12
N THR A 160 14.48 4.66 0.67
CA THR A 160 14.36 5.93 1.41
C THR A 160 13.71 5.71 2.78
N TYR A 161 12.62 4.93 2.83
CA TYR A 161 11.95 4.59 4.08
C TYR A 161 12.88 3.83 5.04
N LYS A 162 13.63 2.84 4.54
CA LYS A 162 14.57 2.05 5.35
C LYS A 162 15.70 2.91 5.89
N ALA A 163 16.32 3.75 5.06
CA ALA A 163 17.36 4.67 5.49
C ALA A 163 16.88 5.62 6.60
N ASN A 164 15.70 6.22 6.43
CA ASN A 164 15.10 7.11 7.43
C ASN A 164 14.78 6.38 8.74
N LYS A 165 14.34 5.12 8.67
CA LYS A 165 14.08 4.29 9.85
C LYS A 165 15.36 4.00 10.63
N GLU A 166 16.46 3.68 9.95
CA GLU A 166 17.76 3.44 10.60
C GLU A 166 18.34 4.71 11.23
N GLN A 167 18.25 5.85 10.56
CA GLN A 167 18.66 7.14 11.14
C GLN A 167 17.87 7.47 12.42
N ARG A 168 16.56 7.22 12.44
CA ARG A 168 15.73 7.42 13.64
C ARG A 168 16.15 6.52 14.79
N LYS A 169 16.55 5.26 14.51
CA LYS A 169 17.08 4.36 15.54
C LYS A 169 18.41 4.86 16.10
N LYS A 170 19.35 5.29 15.24
CA LYS A 170 20.64 5.85 15.66
C LYS A 170 20.46 7.06 16.57
N ARG A 171 19.60 8.02 16.18
CA ARG A 171 19.27 9.17 17.02
C ARG A 171 18.69 8.76 18.36
N LYS A 172 17.76 7.78 18.39
CA LYS A 172 17.19 7.28 19.64
C LYS A 172 18.24 6.64 20.55
N SER A 173 19.16 5.84 20.01
CA SER A 173 20.24 5.24 20.80
C SER A 173 21.24 6.28 21.33
N GLU A 174 21.53 7.32 20.54
CA GLU A 174 22.40 8.43 20.96
C GLU A 174 21.75 9.24 22.09
N THR A 175 20.46 9.55 21.97
CA THR A 175 19.69 10.22 23.05
C THR A 175 19.69 9.38 24.33
N GLN A 176 19.42 8.08 24.24
CA GLN A 176 19.43 7.18 25.41
C GLN A 176 20.82 7.07 26.06
N LEU A 177 21.88 7.07 25.26
CA LEU A 177 23.26 7.04 25.79
C LEU A 177 23.62 8.37 26.49
N LEU A 178 23.09 9.50 26.00
CA LEU A 178 23.30 10.80 26.63
C LEU A 178 22.54 10.88 27.96
N GLU A 179 21.27 10.43 28.00
CA GLU A 179 20.45 10.37 29.21
C GLU A 179 21.05 9.46 30.28
N ALA A 180 21.69 8.34 29.90
CA ALA A 180 22.33 7.42 30.85
C ALA A 180 23.67 7.92 31.43
N LYS A 181 24.20 9.05 30.93
CA LYS A 181 25.44 9.69 31.41
C LYS A 181 25.20 10.85 32.39
N VAL A 182 23.95 11.22 32.62
CA VAL A 182 23.50 12.24 33.59
C VAL A 182 23.05 11.53 34.86
#